data_AF-S9X4D9-F1
#
_entry.id   AF-S9X4D9-F1
#
_cell.length_a   1.000
_cell.length_b   1.000
_cell.length_c   1.000
_cell.angle_alpha   90.00
_cell.angle_beta   90.00
_cell.angle_gamma   90.00
#
_symmetry.space_group_name_H-M   'P 1'
#
loop_
_entity.id
_entity.type
_entity.pdbx_description
1 polymer ?
#
loop_
_entity_poly.entity_id
_entity_poly.type
_entity_poly.pdbx_seq_one_letter_code
_entity_poly.pdbx_strand_id
1 'polypeptide(L)'
;MTRKEQLEASLRRTLSETVAHIPLEKFAQCFPTFKKGKAIAAMHQQLISFFEETCKQEYAKLIEERGLHQKLDFLDQCIKEAKDRKGSGEPPIDIESKQPQEILKAHLYTHKQNLKRKLKEDIEDLELENQTLSQKIEADEEKTQEYVHIAQQLLQQLETTVKNMDERGISKNVLTNLDSLLSFIYQKEEPHVGGDKFTT
;
A
#
# COMPACT_ATOMS: atom_id res chain seq x y z
N MET A 1 -11.78 34.59 -3.80
CA MET A 1 -12.25 34.28 -5.16
C MET A 1 -11.04 34.02 -6.02
N THR A 2 -10.90 32.81 -6.55
CA THR A 2 -9.77 32.40 -7.41
C THR A 2 -9.95 32.96 -8.82
N ARG A 3 -8.88 33.05 -9.62
CA ARG A 3 -8.99 33.60 -10.99
C ARG A 3 -9.89 32.77 -11.90
N LYS A 4 -9.92 31.44 -11.71
CA LYS A 4 -10.86 30.56 -12.42
C LYS A 4 -12.31 30.88 -12.09
N GLU A 5 -12.65 31.12 -10.83
CA GLU A 5 -14.00 31.53 -10.41
C GLU A 5 -14.39 32.88 -11.02
N GLN A 6 -13.43 33.81 -11.12
CA GLN A 6 -13.66 35.11 -11.76
C GLN A 6 -13.94 34.97 -13.26
N LEU A 7 -13.20 34.10 -13.95
CA LEU A 7 -13.44 33.80 -15.37
C LEU A 7 -14.83 33.18 -15.57
N GLU A 8 -15.19 32.18 -14.77
CA GLU A 8 -16.51 31.55 -14.84
C GLU A 8 -17.64 32.54 -14.55
N ALA A 9 -17.48 33.37 -13.52
CA ALA A 9 -18.45 34.41 -13.18
C ALA A 9 -18.61 35.42 -14.32
N SER A 10 -17.51 35.83 -14.95
CA SER A 10 -17.54 36.74 -16.10
C SER A 10 -18.23 36.11 -17.31
N LEU A 11 -17.92 34.85 -17.64
CA LEU A 11 -18.57 34.12 -18.74
C LEU A 11 -20.08 34.01 -18.54
N ARG A 12 -20.51 33.63 -17.32
CA ARG A 12 -21.93 33.54 -16.97
C ARG A 12 -22.62 34.89 -17.08
N ARG A 13 -21.96 35.95 -16.59
CA ARG A 13 -22.48 37.31 -16.66
C ARG A 13 -22.65 37.77 -18.10
N THR A 14 -21.63 37.63 -18.95
CA THR A 14 -21.69 38.02 -20.36
C THR A 14 -22.76 37.25 -21.13
N LEU A 15 -22.92 35.95 -20.86
CA LEU A 15 -23.99 35.15 -21.46
C LEU A 15 -25.37 35.66 -21.04
N SER A 16 -25.57 35.92 -19.74
CA SER A 16 -26.82 36.45 -19.21
C SER A 16 -27.16 37.84 -19.75
N GLU A 17 -26.16 38.73 -19.86
CA GLU A 17 -26.34 40.07 -20.45
C GLU A 17 -26.69 39.96 -21.94
N THR A 18 -26.03 39.07 -22.69
CA THR A 18 -26.32 38.82 -24.12
C THR A 18 -27.77 38.37 -24.31
N VAL A 19 -28.25 37.44 -23.49
CA VAL A 19 -29.64 36.97 -23.52
C VAL A 19 -30.62 38.09 -23.15
N ALA A 20 -30.30 38.89 -22.13
CA ALA A 20 -31.13 40.03 -21.73
C ALA A 20 -31.27 41.09 -22.83
N HIS A 21 -30.26 41.24 -23.70
CA HIS A 21 -30.32 42.15 -24.84
C HIS A 21 -31.23 41.70 -25.98
N ILE A 22 -31.67 40.43 -25.97
CA ILE A 22 -32.58 39.84 -26.95
C ILE A 22 -33.94 39.50 -26.29
N PRO A 23 -34.68 40.50 -25.76
CA PRO A 23 -35.99 40.26 -25.15
C PRO A 23 -37.03 39.92 -26.22
N LEU A 24 -38.10 39.24 -25.79
CA LEU A 24 -39.20 38.81 -26.65
C LEU A 24 -39.80 39.96 -27.48
N GLU A 25 -39.88 41.17 -26.92
CA GLU A 25 -40.43 42.33 -27.63
C GLU A 25 -39.60 42.72 -28.86
N LYS A 26 -38.27 42.81 -28.70
CA LYS A 26 -37.36 43.11 -29.83
C LYS A 26 -37.38 41.98 -30.85
N PHE A 27 -37.48 40.73 -30.39
CA PHE A 27 -37.59 39.58 -31.27
C PHE A 27 -38.91 39.61 -32.07
N ALA A 28 -40.03 39.92 -31.44
CA ALA A 28 -41.34 40.00 -32.08
C ALA A 28 -41.47 41.18 -33.06
N GLN A 29 -40.81 42.31 -32.79
CA GLN A 29 -40.76 43.46 -33.70
C GLN A 29 -40.15 43.12 -35.07
N CYS A 30 -39.25 42.13 -35.15
CA CYS A 30 -38.70 41.63 -36.40
C CYS A 30 -39.70 40.82 -37.25
N PHE A 31 -40.85 40.43 -36.68
CA PHE A 31 -41.88 39.62 -37.34
C PHE A 31 -43.28 40.29 -37.34
N PRO A 32 -43.42 41.52 -37.88
CA PRO A 32 -44.65 42.31 -37.75
C PRO A 32 -45.87 41.67 -38.44
N THR A 33 -45.64 40.84 -39.48
CA THR A 33 -46.72 40.20 -40.26
C THR A 33 -47.24 38.91 -39.61
N PHE A 34 -46.54 38.38 -38.60
CA PHE A 34 -46.82 37.05 -38.05
C PHE A 34 -47.86 37.12 -36.91
N LYS A 35 -49.12 36.77 -37.22
CA LYS A 35 -50.28 36.93 -36.31
C LYS A 35 -50.33 35.96 -35.12
N LYS A 36 -49.40 35.00 -35.02
CA LYS A 36 -49.39 33.96 -33.97
C LYS A 36 -48.40 34.30 -32.85
N GLY A 37 -48.72 35.30 -32.02
CA GLY A 37 -47.85 35.76 -30.92
C GLY A 37 -47.42 34.65 -29.94
N LYS A 38 -48.28 33.66 -29.66
CA LYS A 38 -47.93 32.51 -28.82
C LYS A 38 -46.84 31.62 -29.43
N ALA A 39 -46.83 31.47 -30.76
CA ALA A 39 -45.82 30.67 -31.45
C ALA A 39 -44.46 31.39 -31.44
N ILE A 40 -44.44 32.72 -31.60
CA ILE A 40 -43.23 33.53 -31.50
C ILE A 40 -42.62 33.44 -30.10
N ALA A 41 -43.44 33.52 -29.05
CA ALA A 41 -42.98 33.37 -27.67
C ALA A 41 -42.38 31.99 -27.41
N ALA A 42 -43.01 30.92 -27.93
CA ALA A 42 -42.47 29.57 -27.80
C ALA A 42 -41.13 29.39 -28.55
N MET A 43 -41.02 29.93 -29.78
CA MET A 43 -39.77 29.90 -30.55
C MET A 43 -38.65 30.70 -29.89
N HIS A 44 -38.96 31.89 -29.37
CA HIS A 44 -38.00 32.72 -28.65
C HIS A 44 -37.49 32.01 -27.39
N GLN A 45 -38.39 31.43 -26.59
CA GLN A 45 -38.00 30.68 -25.41
C GLN A 45 -37.10 29.49 -25.76
N GLN A 46 -37.45 28.72 -26.81
CA GLN A 46 -36.62 27.61 -27.28
C GLN A 46 -35.24 28.08 -27.76
N LEU A 47 -35.18 29.19 -28.49
CA LEU A 47 -33.92 29.78 -28.98
C LEU A 47 -33.02 30.18 -27.81
N ILE A 48 -33.56 30.89 -26.80
CA ILE A 48 -32.79 31.31 -25.63
C ILE A 48 -32.32 30.12 -24.82
N SER A 49 -33.20 29.15 -24.53
CA SER A 49 -32.82 27.95 -23.79
C SER A 49 -31.74 27.14 -24.52
N PHE A 50 -31.91 26.92 -25.82
CA PHE A 50 -30.92 26.20 -26.62
C PHE A 50 -29.57 26.94 -26.68
N PHE A 51 -29.59 28.25 -26.90
CA PHE A 51 -28.38 29.08 -26.95
C PHE A 51 -27.64 29.06 -25.61
N GLU A 52 -28.35 29.25 -24.50
CA GLU A 52 -27.74 29.22 -23.17
C GLU A 52 -27.12 27.86 -22.84
N GLU A 53 -27.85 26.77 -23.08
CA GLU A 53 -27.38 25.42 -22.79
C GLU A 53 -26.17 25.07 -23.65
N THR A 54 -26.23 25.35 -24.96
CA THR A 54 -25.14 25.09 -25.90
C THR A 54 -23.91 25.91 -25.52
N CYS A 55 -24.05 27.21 -25.25
CA CYS A 55 -22.91 28.03 -24.83
C CYS A 55 -22.29 27.54 -23.51
N LYS A 56 -23.10 27.17 -22.51
CA LYS A 56 -22.58 26.64 -21.24
C LYS A 56 -21.79 25.34 -21.45
N GLN A 57 -22.29 24.44 -22.30
CA GLN A 57 -21.61 23.19 -22.63
C GLN A 57 -20.30 23.43 -23.40
N GLU A 58 -20.34 24.26 -24.44
CA GLU A 58 -19.14 24.57 -25.24
C GLU A 58 -18.08 25.32 -24.43
N TYR A 59 -18.47 26.23 -23.53
CA TYR A 59 -17.53 26.89 -22.63
C TYR A 59 -16.87 25.90 -21.68
N ALA A 60 -17.63 24.97 -21.09
CA ALA A 60 -17.07 23.94 -20.22
C ALA A 60 -16.06 23.07 -20.98
N LYS A 61 -16.41 22.66 -22.20
CA LYS A 61 -15.54 21.87 -23.07
C LYS A 61 -14.25 22.61 -23.42
N LEU A 62 -14.33 23.87 -23.84
CA LEU A 62 -13.15 24.69 -24.18
C LEU A 62 -12.23 24.92 -22.97
N ILE A 63 -12.81 25.09 -21.78
CA ILE A 63 -12.06 25.23 -20.52
C ILE A 63 -11.27 23.96 -20.22
N GLU A 64 -11.89 22.79 -20.42
CA GLU A 64 -11.27 21.49 -20.20
C GLU A 64 -10.19 21.19 -21.25
N GLU A 65 -10.51 21.31 -22.55
CA GLU A 65 -9.59 21.06 -23.66
C GLU A 65 -8.29 21.87 -23.56
N ARG A 66 -8.38 23.11 -23.10
CA ARG A 66 -7.22 24.01 -22.95
C ARG A 66 -6.56 23.92 -21.58
N GLY A 67 -7.12 23.14 -20.65
CA GLY A 67 -6.65 23.03 -19.28
C GLY A 67 -6.60 24.40 -18.56
N LEU A 68 -7.57 25.28 -18.82
CA LEU A 68 -7.52 26.66 -18.33
C LEU A 68 -7.51 26.75 -16.80
N HIS A 69 -8.24 25.87 -16.12
CA HIS A 69 -8.25 25.83 -14.66
C HIS A 69 -6.86 25.58 -14.08
N GLN A 70 -6.13 24.58 -14.60
CA GLN A 70 -4.78 24.28 -14.14
C GLN A 70 -3.81 25.44 -14.40
N LYS A 71 -3.93 26.09 -15.56
CA LYS A 71 -3.10 27.24 -15.92
C LYS A 71 -3.39 28.46 -15.04
N LEU A 72 -4.65 28.71 -14.71
CA LEU A 72 -5.05 29.82 -13.84
C LEU A 72 -4.68 29.57 -12.38
N ASP A 73 -4.81 28.34 -11.89
CA ASP A 73 -4.36 27.95 -10.56
C ASP A 73 -2.83 28.09 -10.44
N PHE A 74 -2.09 27.65 -11.47
CA PHE A 74 -0.65 27.86 -11.52
C PHE A 74 -0.27 29.35 -11.57
N LEU A 75 -1.00 30.17 -12.33
CA LEU A 75 -0.79 31.61 -12.36
C LEU A 75 -1.04 32.26 -10.99
N ASP A 76 -2.12 31.86 -10.30
CA ASP A 76 -2.43 32.32 -8.94
C ASP A 76 -1.29 31.97 -7.97
N GLN A 77 -0.74 30.77 -8.07
CA GLN A 77 0.44 30.36 -7.32
C GLN A 77 1.67 31.22 -7.65
N CYS A 78 2.01 31.41 -8.93
CA CYS A 78 3.16 32.22 -9.32
C CYS A 78 3.05 33.67 -8.82
N ILE A 79 1.85 34.26 -8.87
CA ILE A 79 1.62 35.62 -8.37
C ILE A 79 1.78 35.67 -6.84
N LYS A 80 1.28 34.66 -6.13
CA LYS A 80 1.46 34.56 -4.68
C LYS A 80 2.94 34.48 -4.31
N GLU A 81 3.68 33.57 -4.94
CA GLU A 81 5.12 33.43 -4.74
C GLU A 81 5.90 34.70 -5.08
N ALA A 82 5.49 35.44 -6.13
CA ALA A 82 6.12 36.70 -6.48
C ALA A 82 5.83 37.81 -5.45
N LYS A 83 4.62 37.84 -4.87
CA LYS A 83 4.27 38.76 -3.79
C LYS A 83 5.04 38.44 -2.50
N ASP A 84 5.17 37.17 -2.17
CA ASP A 84 5.90 36.70 -1.00
C ASP A 84 7.39 37.08 -1.11
N ARG A 85 8.00 36.87 -2.29
CA ARG A 85 9.38 37.32 -2.59
C ARG A 85 9.56 38.83 -2.52
N LYS A 86 8.59 39.60 -3.03
CA LYS A 86 8.61 41.07 -2.88
C LYS A 86 8.55 41.48 -1.40
N GLY A 87 7.81 40.74 -0.57
CA GLY A 87 7.72 40.96 0.88
C GLY A 87 8.99 40.60 1.64
N SER A 88 9.73 39.57 1.20
CA SER A 88 11.02 39.18 1.77
C SER A 88 12.19 40.07 1.33
N GLY A 89 11.97 41.01 0.39
CA GLY A 89 13.00 41.89 -0.14
C GLY A 89 13.87 41.24 -1.22
N GLU A 90 13.45 40.09 -1.75
CA GLU A 90 14.16 39.43 -2.85
C GLU A 90 14.02 40.24 -4.16
N PRO A 91 15.09 40.32 -4.97
CA PRO A 91 15.05 41.03 -6.23
C PRO A 91 14.08 40.35 -7.22
N PRO A 92 13.42 41.11 -8.10
CA PRO A 92 12.58 40.55 -9.15
C PRO A 92 13.37 39.58 -10.04
N ILE A 93 12.74 38.47 -10.43
CA ILE A 93 13.33 37.58 -11.44
C ILE A 93 13.16 38.23 -12.80
N ASP A 94 14.25 38.75 -13.33
CA ASP A 94 14.37 39.07 -14.75
C ASP A 94 14.66 37.78 -15.52
N ILE A 95 13.74 37.41 -16.41
CA ILE A 95 13.80 36.22 -17.27
C ILE A 95 14.57 36.54 -18.56
N GLU A 96 14.55 37.80 -19.03
CA GLU A 96 15.16 38.19 -20.31
C GLU A 96 16.68 38.21 -20.23
N SER A 97 17.25 38.49 -19.06
CA SER A 97 18.70 38.40 -18.81
C SER A 97 19.20 36.98 -18.52
N LYS A 98 18.32 35.98 -18.38
CA LYS A 98 18.73 34.61 -18.01
C LYS A 98 19.29 33.87 -19.21
N GLN A 99 20.43 33.23 -19.01
CA GLN A 99 21.01 32.38 -20.05
C GLN A 99 20.17 31.10 -20.23
N PRO A 100 20.06 30.55 -21.44
CA PRO A 100 19.31 29.30 -21.68
C PRO A 100 19.71 28.14 -20.76
N GLN A 101 20.99 28.08 -20.37
CA GLN A 101 21.53 27.08 -19.45
C GLN A 101 20.95 27.22 -18.02
N GLU A 102 20.67 28.44 -17.57
CA GLU A 102 20.10 28.71 -16.25
C GLU A 102 18.62 28.31 -16.21
N ILE A 103 17.90 28.59 -17.30
CA ILE A 103 16.50 28.17 -17.48
C ILE A 103 16.42 26.64 -17.49
N LEU A 104 17.30 25.98 -18.24
CA LEU A 104 17.37 24.52 -18.29
C LEU A 104 17.70 23.93 -16.92
N LYS A 105 18.67 24.49 -16.20
CA LYS A 105 19.02 24.04 -14.83
C LYS A 105 17.84 24.19 -13.87
N ALA A 106 17.10 25.29 -13.92
CA ALA A 106 15.92 25.52 -13.10
C ALA A 106 14.82 24.48 -13.38
N HIS A 107 14.56 24.18 -14.65
CA HIS A 107 13.58 23.15 -15.02
C HIS A 107 14.02 21.74 -14.59
N LEU A 108 15.29 21.42 -14.78
CA LEU A 108 15.86 20.14 -14.31
C LEU A 108 15.87 20.03 -12.78
N TYR A 109 15.96 21.14 -12.05
CA TYR A 109 15.94 21.13 -10.60
C TYR A 109 14.61 20.58 -10.07
N THR A 110 13.47 20.97 -10.64
CA THR A 110 12.16 20.44 -10.26
C THR A 110 12.07 18.94 -10.49
N HIS A 111 12.53 18.45 -11.65
CA HIS A 111 12.56 17.01 -11.92
C HIS A 111 13.47 16.26 -10.94
N LYS A 112 14.65 16.80 -10.64
CA LYS A 112 15.58 16.21 -9.67
C LYS A 112 15.01 16.19 -8.26
N GLN A 113 14.28 17.23 -7.85
CA GLN A 113 13.61 17.26 -6.54
C GLN A 113 12.50 16.22 -6.44
N ASN A 114 11.68 16.08 -7.48
CA ASN A 114 10.64 15.04 -7.52
C ASN A 114 11.24 13.63 -7.50
N LEU A 115 12.32 13.40 -8.27
CA LEU A 115 13.05 12.13 -8.26
C LEU A 115 13.63 11.85 -6.86
N LYS A 116 14.27 12.85 -6.24
CA LYS A 116 14.84 12.71 -4.89
C LYS A 116 13.78 12.38 -3.85
N ARG A 117 12.60 12.99 -3.93
CA ARG A 117 11.47 12.68 -3.03
C ARG A 117 11.03 11.24 -3.23
N LYS A 118 10.79 10.81 -4.47
CA LYS A 118 10.40 9.43 -4.77
C LYS A 118 11.44 8.42 -4.28
N LEU A 119 12.72 8.68 -4.53
CA LEU A 119 13.79 7.78 -4.11
C LEU A 119 13.91 7.67 -2.59
N LYS A 120 13.55 8.72 -1.85
CA LYS A 120 13.47 8.67 -0.38
C LYS A 120 12.30 7.80 0.08
N GLU A 121 11.13 7.96 -0.54
CA GLU A 121 9.96 7.11 -0.28
C GLU A 121 10.32 5.63 -0.53
N ASP A 122 10.97 5.33 -1.66
CA ASP A 122 11.40 3.96 -1.99
C ASP A 122 12.42 3.41 -0.97
N ILE A 123 13.33 4.24 -0.43
CA ILE A 123 14.29 3.83 0.61
C ILE A 123 13.58 3.55 1.93
N GLU A 124 12.66 4.42 2.34
CA GLU A 124 11.88 4.26 3.58
C GLU A 124 11.04 2.96 3.52
N ASP A 125 10.43 2.66 2.37
CA ASP A 125 9.69 1.42 2.15
C ASP A 125 10.60 0.17 2.25
N LEU A 126 11.80 0.22 1.64
CA LEU A 126 12.76 -0.88 1.71
C LEU A 126 13.35 -1.07 3.10
N GLU A 127 13.58 0.01 3.86
CA GLU A 127 14.02 -0.08 5.25
C GLU A 127 12.96 -0.76 6.13
N LEU A 128 11.68 -0.42 5.93
CA LEU A 128 10.57 -1.05 6.61
C LEU A 128 10.43 -2.54 6.25
N GLU A 129 10.56 -2.87 4.96
CA GLU A 129 10.52 -4.25 4.49
C GLU A 129 11.68 -5.07 5.07
N ASN A 130 12.91 -4.54 5.05
CA ASN A 130 14.07 -5.18 5.65
C ASN A 130 13.89 -5.40 7.15
N GLN A 131 13.40 -4.40 7.89
CA GLN A 131 13.14 -4.55 9.31
C GLN A 131 12.12 -5.68 9.59
N THR A 132 11.07 -5.76 8.77
CA THR A 132 10.06 -6.81 8.88
C THR A 132 10.64 -8.19 8.57
N LEU A 133 11.50 -8.29 7.55
CA LEU A 133 12.18 -9.54 7.19
C LEU A 133 13.17 -9.99 8.26
N SER A 134 13.96 -9.06 8.83
CA SER A 134 14.87 -9.37 9.94
C SER A 134 14.11 -9.90 11.16
N GLN A 135 12.99 -9.28 11.53
CA GLN A 135 12.15 -9.78 12.63
C GLN A 135 11.60 -11.18 12.37
N LYS A 136 11.23 -11.49 11.12
CA LYS A 136 10.78 -12.85 10.74
C LYS A 136 11.91 -13.86 10.86
N ILE A 137 13.12 -13.51 10.42
CA ILE A 137 14.30 -14.37 10.55
C ILE A 137 14.59 -14.66 12.02
N GLU A 138 14.64 -13.64 12.87
CA GLU A 138 14.85 -13.81 14.31
C GLU A 138 13.80 -14.72 14.96
N ALA A 139 12.52 -14.53 14.61
CA ALA A 139 11.44 -15.37 15.11
C ALA A 139 11.53 -16.83 14.63
N ASP A 140 11.98 -17.07 13.40
CA ASP A 140 12.15 -18.42 12.87
C ASP A 140 13.42 -19.10 13.40
N GLU A 141 14.48 -18.33 13.68
CA GLU A 141 15.66 -18.82 14.40
C GLU A 141 15.29 -19.26 15.83
N GLU A 142 14.50 -18.47 16.56
CA GLU A 142 14.03 -18.82 17.91
C GLU A 142 13.21 -20.11 17.91
N LYS A 143 12.23 -20.25 17.00
CA LYS A 143 11.44 -21.48 16.85
C LYS A 143 12.31 -22.68 16.50
N THR A 144 13.30 -22.49 15.62
CA THR A 144 14.21 -23.57 15.22
C THR A 144 15.04 -24.06 16.41
N GLN A 145 15.55 -23.13 17.23
CA GLN A 145 16.24 -23.47 18.46
C GLN A 145 15.34 -24.22 19.45
N GLU A 146 14.09 -23.79 19.60
CA GLU A 146 13.09 -24.49 20.42
C GLU A 146 12.85 -25.93 19.92
N TYR A 147 12.64 -26.12 18.62
CA TYR A 147 12.47 -27.46 18.03
C TYR A 147 13.69 -28.36 18.22
N VAL A 148 14.89 -27.81 18.07
CA VAL A 148 16.14 -28.55 18.34
C VAL A 148 16.22 -28.95 19.81
N HIS A 149 15.86 -28.06 20.73
CA HIS A 149 15.85 -28.35 22.17
C HIS A 149 14.85 -29.47 22.52
N ILE A 150 13.63 -29.40 22.00
CA ILE A 150 12.61 -30.43 22.20
C ILE A 150 13.09 -31.79 21.64
N ALA A 151 13.69 -31.80 20.44
CA ALA A 151 14.22 -33.03 19.85
C ALA A 151 15.34 -33.63 20.70
N GLN A 152 16.24 -32.82 21.25
CA GLN A 152 17.30 -33.28 22.16
C GLN A 152 16.73 -33.87 23.46
N GLN A 153 15.71 -33.24 24.05
CA GLN A 153 15.04 -33.76 25.24
C GLN A 153 14.36 -35.11 24.96
N LEU A 154 13.65 -35.25 23.83
CA LEU A 154 13.01 -36.51 23.43
C LEU A 154 14.04 -37.63 23.22
N LEU A 155 15.19 -37.32 22.60
CA LEU A 155 16.28 -38.28 22.45
C LEU A 155 16.85 -38.74 23.81
N GLN A 156 17.05 -37.81 24.76
CA GLN A 156 17.48 -38.16 26.12
C GLN A 156 16.44 -39.00 26.86
N GLN A 157 15.14 -38.71 26.69
CA GLN A 157 14.06 -39.51 27.27
C GLN A 157 14.02 -40.93 26.70
N LEU A 158 14.23 -41.08 25.39
CA LEU A 158 14.35 -42.38 24.75
C LEU A 158 15.58 -43.14 25.27
N GLU A 159 16.74 -42.49 25.35
CA GLU A 159 17.98 -43.12 25.83
C GLU A 159 17.85 -43.60 27.28
N THR A 160 17.27 -42.77 28.16
CA THR A 160 17.00 -43.16 29.55
C THR A 160 15.97 -44.27 29.66
N THR A 161 14.93 -44.27 28.82
CA THR A 161 13.94 -45.36 28.78
C THR A 161 14.57 -46.67 28.33
N VAL A 162 15.42 -46.65 27.30
CA VAL A 162 16.15 -47.84 26.82
C VAL A 162 17.10 -48.36 27.91
N LYS A 163 17.88 -47.49 28.56
CA LYS A 163 18.73 -47.86 29.71
C LYS A 163 17.92 -48.50 30.83
N ASN A 164 16.79 -47.89 31.21
CA ASN A 164 15.90 -48.43 32.24
C ASN A 164 15.28 -49.79 31.84
N MET A 165 15.02 -50.04 30.55
CA MET A 165 14.56 -51.34 30.06
C MET A 165 15.65 -52.40 30.12
N ASP A 166 16.90 -52.04 29.83
CA ASP A 166 18.07 -52.92 29.89
C ASP A 166 18.41 -53.27 31.35
N GLU A 167 18.36 -52.27 32.25
CA GLU A 167 18.55 -52.43 33.70
C GLU A 167 17.44 -53.24 34.37
N ARG A 168 16.19 -53.13 33.90
CA ARG A 168 15.08 -53.95 34.40
C ARG A 168 15.22 -55.43 34.03
N GLY A 169 16.16 -55.80 33.16
CA GLY A 169 16.71 -57.16 33.08
C GLY A 169 15.66 -58.27 33.12
N ILE A 170 14.49 -58.08 32.47
CA ILE A 170 13.39 -59.04 32.56
C ILE A 170 13.85 -60.41 32.04
N SER A 171 14.73 -60.42 31.04
CA SER A 171 15.35 -61.66 30.54
C SER A 171 16.37 -62.26 31.51
N LYS A 172 17.19 -61.47 32.21
CA LYS A 172 18.20 -61.99 33.15
C LYS A 172 17.56 -62.57 34.41
N ASN A 173 16.57 -61.89 34.97
CA ASN A 173 15.87 -62.37 36.17
C ASN A 173 15.03 -63.63 35.90
N VAL A 174 14.42 -63.75 34.71
CA VAL A 174 13.69 -64.98 34.32
C VAL A 174 14.66 -66.14 34.10
N LEU A 175 15.82 -65.90 33.47
CA LEU A 175 16.85 -66.93 33.29
C LEU A 175 17.45 -67.40 34.63
N THR A 176 17.77 -66.49 35.55
CA THR A 176 18.30 -66.87 36.87
C THR A 176 17.28 -67.60 37.73
N ASN A 177 16.00 -67.25 37.60
CA ASN A 177 14.93 -67.94 38.33
C ASN A 177 14.66 -69.34 37.74
N LEU A 178 14.76 -69.50 36.42
CA LEU A 178 14.67 -70.81 35.76
C LEU A 178 15.87 -71.71 36.09
N ASP A 179 17.09 -71.17 36.12
CA ASP A 179 18.29 -71.90 36.54
C ASP A 179 18.22 -72.32 38.02
N SER A 180 17.71 -71.43 38.88
CA SER A 180 17.51 -71.74 40.30
C SER A 180 16.48 -72.87 40.50
N LEU A 181 15.39 -72.87 39.72
CA LEU A 181 14.39 -73.95 39.75
C LEU A 181 14.94 -75.27 39.20
N LEU A 182 15.74 -75.24 38.13
CA LEU A 182 16.39 -76.43 37.58
C LEU A 182 17.38 -77.04 38.58
N SER A 183 18.21 -76.21 39.24
CA SER A 183 19.16 -76.69 40.25
C SER A 183 18.47 -77.33 41.46
N PHE A 184 17.33 -76.80 41.89
CA PHE A 184 16.54 -77.35 42.99
C PHE A 184 15.90 -78.70 42.65
N ILE A 185 15.51 -78.91 41.39
CA ILE A 185 14.96 -80.18 40.92
C ILE A 185 16.06 -81.24 40.83
N TYR A 186 17.27 -80.88 40.37
CA TYR A 186 18.37 -81.82 40.17
C TYR A 186 19.16 -82.19 41.44
N GLN A 187 19.02 -81.48 42.56
CA GLN A 187 19.73 -81.81 43.81
C GLN A 187 19.05 -82.88 44.68
N LYS A 188 17.85 -83.36 44.34
CA LYS A 188 17.07 -84.26 45.23
C LYS A 188 17.15 -85.76 44.88
N GLU A 189 17.97 -86.16 43.92
CA GLU A 189 18.12 -87.57 43.55
C GLU A 189 19.60 -87.96 43.44
N GLU A 190 20.19 -88.46 44.53
CA GLU A 190 20.83 -89.79 44.50
C GLU A 190 21.09 -90.35 45.93
N PRO A 191 20.90 -91.67 46.15
CA PRO A 191 20.83 -92.30 47.46
C PRO A 191 22.12 -92.98 47.94
N HIS A 192 22.08 -93.34 49.21
CA HIS A 192 23.08 -93.90 50.11
C HIS A 192 23.39 -95.40 49.89
N VAL A 193 24.62 -95.80 49.51
CA VAL A 193 25.28 -97.13 49.72
C VAL A 193 26.79 -96.92 49.45
N GLY A 194 27.82 -97.36 50.17
CA GLY A 194 28.02 -98.38 51.20
C GLY A 194 29.28 -99.19 50.84
N GLY A 195 30.37 -99.04 51.61
CA GLY A 195 31.37 -100.10 51.89
C GLY A 195 32.54 -100.38 50.93
N ASP A 196 33.75 -100.23 51.47
CA ASP A 196 34.76 -101.30 51.72
C ASP A 196 36.14 -101.25 51.00
N LYS A 197 37.20 -101.30 51.86
CA LYS A 197 38.60 -101.81 51.69
C LYS A 197 39.67 -100.95 50.99
N PHE A 198 40.72 -100.51 51.73
CA PHE A 198 42.09 -101.11 51.92
C PHE A 198 42.93 -101.03 50.63
N THR A 199 44.21 -100.64 50.53
CA THR A 199 45.48 -100.62 51.30
C THR A 199 46.40 -99.73 50.41
N THR A 200 47.38 -98.92 50.85
CA THR A 200 48.63 -99.22 51.55
C THR A 200 49.34 -97.89 51.83
#